data_AF-A0AA41N0I4-F1
#
_entry.id   AF-A0AA41N0I4-F1
#
_cell.length_a   1.000
_cell.length_b   1.000
_cell.length_c   1.000
_cell.angle_alpha   90.00
_cell.angle_beta   90.00
_cell.angle_gamma   90.00
#
_symmetry.space_group_name_H-M   'P 1'
#
loop_
_entity.id
_entity.type
_entity.pdbx_description
1 polymer ?
#
loop_
_entity_poly.entity_id
_entity_poly.type
_entity_poly.pdbx_seq_one_letter_code
_entity_poly.pdbx_strand_id
1 'polypeptide(L)' 'MRLLGLLLCLVTAPHGVLCQVQLQKSGPGLVKPSQTLSLTCAVSGYSISSGYCWSWIRHPPGKGLQ' A
#
# COMPACT_ATOMS: atom_id res chain seq x y z
N MET A 1 13.18 40.92 2.14
CA MET A 1 13.29 40.18 0.86
C MET A 1 13.52 38.69 1.05
N ARG A 2 14.43 38.26 1.94
CA ARG A 2 14.73 36.83 2.21
C ARG A 2 13.57 36.06 2.86
N LEU A 3 12.91 36.65 3.87
CA LEU A 3 11.76 36.06 4.54
C LEU A 3 10.54 35.93 3.61
N LEU A 4 10.32 36.95 2.76
CA LEU A 4 9.26 36.95 1.75
C LEU A 4 9.48 35.84 0.70
N GLY A 5 10.72 35.63 0.26
CA GLY A 5 11.07 34.51 -0.62
C GLY A 5 10.85 33.14 0.04
N LEU A 6 11.20 33.00 1.33
CA LEU A 6 10.96 31.78 2.11
C LEU A 6 9.47 31.49 2.28
N LEU A 7 8.67 32.53 2.53
CA LEU A 7 7.21 32.46 2.63
C LEU A 7 6.58 32.08 1.29
N LEU A 8 7.04 32.63 0.16
CA LEU A 8 6.58 32.22 -1.16
C LEU A 8 6.89 30.74 -1.45
N CYS A 9 8.10 30.26 -1.11
CA CYS A 9 8.47 28.86 -1.31
C CYS A 9 7.58 27.88 -0.53
N LEU A 10 7.18 28.23 0.69
CA LEU A 10 6.25 27.43 1.51
C LEU A 10 4.83 27.40 0.94
N VAL A 11 4.37 28.49 0.31
CA VAL A 11 3.05 28.58 -0.33
C VAL A 11 3.01 27.87 -1.68
N THR A 12 4.15 27.75 -2.37
CA THR A 12 4.29 27.02 -3.63
C THR A 12 4.71 25.55 -3.46
N ALA A 13 5.06 25.12 -2.24
CA ALA A 13 5.35 23.72 -1.95
C ALA A 13 4.11 22.90 -2.32
N PRO A 14 4.25 21.94 -3.23
CA PRO A 14 3.15 21.52 -4.09
C PRO A 14 2.02 20.93 -3.26
N HIS A 15 0.81 21.35 -3.58
CA HIS A 15 -0.45 20.67 -3.26
C HIS A 15 -0.55 19.34 -4.04
N GLY A 16 0.53 18.55 -4.04
CA GLY A 16 0.54 17.21 -4.55
C GLY A 16 -0.08 16.31 -3.50
N VAL A 17 -1.39 16.12 -3.56
CA VAL A 17 -2.02 15.00 -2.84
C VAL A 17 -1.42 13.74 -3.45
N LEU A 18 -0.47 13.12 -2.73
CA LEU A 18 -0.03 11.78 -3.04
C LEU A 18 -1.22 10.85 -2.79
N CYS A 19 -1.94 10.47 -3.84
CA CYS A 19 -2.93 9.40 -3.76
C CYS A 19 -2.17 8.09 -3.50
N GLN A 20 -1.91 7.80 -2.23
CA GLN A 20 -1.24 6.59 -1.80
C GLN A 20 -2.27 5.46 -1.66
N VAL A 21 -2.06 4.39 -2.41
CA VAL A 21 -2.79 3.12 -2.20
C VAL A 21 -2.06 2.33 -1.13
N GLN A 22 -2.77 1.87 -0.11
CA GLN A 22 -2.19 1.07 0.97
C GLN A 22 -2.88 -0.30 1.04
N LEU A 23 -2.07 -1.35 1.18
CA LEU A 23 -2.48 -2.74 1.27
C LEU A 23 -2.05 -3.31 2.62
N GLN A 24 -3.01 -3.62 3.48
CA GLN A 24 -2.75 -4.16 4.81
C GLN A 24 -3.21 -5.60 4.91
N LYS A 25 -2.24 -6.52 5.04
CA LYS A 25 -2.49 -7.96 5.14
C LYS A 25 -2.66 -8.37 6.60
N SER A 26 -3.61 -9.26 6.86
CA SER A 26 -3.82 -9.89 8.16
C SER A 26 -4.20 -11.35 7.99
N GLY A 27 -3.93 -12.16 9.03
CA GLY A 27 -4.25 -13.58 9.06
C GLY A 27 -3.35 -14.36 10.02
N PRO A 28 -3.59 -15.67 10.19
CA PRO A 28 -2.77 -16.53 11.04
C PRO A 28 -1.35 -16.69 10.49
N GLY A 29 -0.34 -16.64 11.36
CA GLY A 29 1.06 -16.83 10.94
C GLY A 29 1.41 -18.30 10.66
N LEU A 30 0.82 -19.24 11.41
CA LEU A 30 1.08 -20.67 11.29
C LEU A 30 -0.22 -21.45 11.47
N VAL A 31 -0.45 -22.44 10.60
CA VAL A 31 -1.57 -23.38 10.70
C VAL A 31 -1.06 -24.81 10.63
N LYS A 32 -1.83 -25.74 11.19
CA LYS A 32 -1.54 -27.16 11.10
C LYS A 32 -1.69 -27.63 9.64
N PRO A 33 -0.96 -28.68 9.23
CA PRO A 33 -1.20 -29.33 7.94
C PRO A 33 -2.68 -29.73 7.79
N SER A 34 -3.20 -29.65 6.57
CA SER A 34 -4.59 -29.98 6.22
C SER A 34 -5.67 -29.08 6.84
N GLN A 35 -5.30 -27.99 7.53
CA GLN A 35 -6.23 -26.96 7.95
C GLN A 35 -6.32 -25.85 6.90
N THR A 36 -7.50 -25.25 6.77
CA THR A 36 -7.71 -24.10 5.89
C THR A 36 -7.17 -22.84 6.56
N LEU A 37 -6.33 -22.09 5.84
CA LEU A 37 -5.87 -20.77 6.23
C LEU A 37 -6.75 -19.71 5.56
N SER A 38 -7.21 -18.71 6.32
CA SER A 38 -7.85 -17.51 5.77
C SER A 38 -6.92 -16.31 5.90
N LEU A 39 -6.73 -15.58 4.80
CA LEU A 39 -5.96 -14.34 4.73
C LEU A 39 -6.89 -13.20 4.32
N THR A 40 -6.66 -12.02 4.89
CA THR A 40 -7.41 -10.80 4.56
C THR A 40 -6.45 -9.71 4.10
N CYS A 41 -6.84 -8.94 3.08
CA CYS A 41 -6.12 -7.75 2.64
C CYS A 41 -7.08 -6.56 2.64
N ALA A 42 -6.88 -5.61 3.55
CA ALA A 42 -7.60 -4.35 3.54
C ALA A 42 -6.92 -3.38 2.55
N VAL A 43 -7.73 -2.71 1.73
CA VAL A 43 -7.29 -1.74 0.72
C VAL A 43 -7.82 -0.37 1.12
N SER A 44 -6.94 0.63 1.16
CA SER A 44 -7.32 2.04 1.39
C SER A 44 -6.70 2.95 0.34
N GLY A 45 -7.33 4.11 0.12
CA GLY A 45 -6.93 5.07 -0.91
C GLY A 45 -7.32 4.67 -2.34
N TYR A 46 -7.97 3.51 -2.52
CA TYR A 46 -8.43 3.01 -3.81
C TYR A 46 -9.59 2.02 -3.67
N SER A 47 -10.48 1.96 -4.66
CA SER A 47 -11.58 0.99 -4.67
C SER A 47 -11.16 -0.30 -5.37
N ILE A 48 -11.43 -1.46 -4.76
CA ILE A 48 -11.16 -2.76 -5.37
C ILE A 48 -12.02 -2.97 -6.63
N SER A 49 -13.21 -2.38 -6.68
CA SER A 49 -14.17 -2.54 -7.77
C SER A 49 -13.94 -1.63 -8.98
N SER A 50 -12.89 -0.82 -8.99
CA SER A 50 -12.62 0.18 -10.03
C SER A 50 -12.24 -0.39 -11.42
N GLY A 51 -12.35 -1.70 -11.62
CA GLY A 51 -12.08 -2.37 -12.90
C GLY A 51 -10.66 -2.87 -13.09
N TYR A 52 -9.78 -2.72 -12.09
CA TYR A 52 -8.41 -3.26 -12.14
C TYR A 52 -8.36 -4.70 -11.63
N CYS A 53 -7.40 -5.46 -12.15
CA CYS A 53 -7.17 -6.85 -11.72
C CYS A 53 -6.42 -6.90 -10.39
N TRP A 54 -6.91 -7.72 -9.47
CA TRP A 54 -6.29 -8.00 -8.17
C TRP A 54 -5.87 -9.46 -8.12
N SER A 55 -4.68 -9.74 -7.57
CA SER A 55 -4.16 -11.11 -7.46
C SER A 55 -3.45 -11.34 -6.13
N TRP A 56 -3.47 -12.61 -5.69
CA TRP A 56 -2.69 -13.07 -4.55
C TRP A 56 -1.40 -13.72 -5.03
N ILE A 57 -0.28 -13.25 -4.50
CA ILE A 57 1.05 -13.77 -4.85
C ILE A 57 1.62 -14.49 -3.63
N ARG A 58 2.05 -15.74 -3.83
CA ARG A 58 2.78 -16.52 -2.83
C ARG A 58 4.26 -16.49 -3.14
N HIS A 59 5.05 -16.04 -2.17
CA HIS A 59 6.49 -15.99 -2.29
C HIS A 59 7.13 -17.04 -1.37
N PRO A 60 7.61 -18.18 -1.91
CA PRO A 60 8.23 -19.21 -1.10
C PRO A 60 9.60 -18.74 -0.57
N PRO A 61 10.03 -19.23 0.60
CA PRO A 61 11.36 -18.93 1.13
C PRO A 61 12.45 -19.35 0.12
N GLY A 62 13.49 -18.51 -0.03
CA GLY A 62 14.61 -18.79 -0.93
C GLY A 62 14.46 -18.28 -2.37
N LYS A 63 13.35 -17.62 -2.71
CA LYS A 63 13.21 -16.84 -3.97
C LYS A 63 13.38 -15.35 -3.66
N GLY A 64 14.10 -14.59 -4.48
CA GLY A 64 14.16 -13.13 -4.39
C GLY A 64 12.91 -12.47 -4.99
N LEU A 65 12.60 -11.24 -4.58
CA LEU A 65 11.66 -10.38 -5.32
C LEU A 65 12.37 -9.99 -6.62
N GLN A 66 11.87 -10.42 -7.77
CA GLN A 66 12.50 -10.22 -9.08
C GLN A 66 11.76 -9.13 -9.85
#